data_AF-A0A6N9YJV3-F1
#
_entry.id   AF-A0A6N9YJV3-F1
#
_cell.length_a   1.000
_cell.length_b   1.000
_cell.length_c   1.000
_cell.angle_alpha   90.00
_cell.angle_beta   90.00
_cell.angle_gamma   90.00
#
_symmetry.space_group_name_H-M   'P 1'
#
loop_
_entity.id
_entity.type
_entity.pdbx_description
1 polymer ?
#
loop_
_entity_poly.entity_id
_entity_poly.type
_entity_poly.pdbx_seq_one_letter_code
_entity_poly.pdbx_strand_id
1 'polypeptide(L)'
;MTTVLLAGSLDTKGAEYEFLAAELHAHGVKTLTVDVGVRGEPVIRPDISRADVAKAAGVQLADLVSGRDRADALQVMADGLRVVVGERLAGIDGAVGMGGSGAVTLLAPAWCAMPFGFPRLLLTTMASTASEAVDGSDVLVMPSPVDISGLNSFTTGLLRRAAAVMLASVGAPVPEKSAVPLVAASMFGVTTVGVVAATRAVEAAGFDVITFHANGSGGRTMESLITQGVFAGVLDLTTTELADELLGGKASAGVNRLEAAGARGIPQVVSVGALDIANFGPPDTIPVPVRSRRAYRHGPVDTLVRTSVDDARTLGSTLAQKVCRSTGPVTMVLPVGGTSSLAEEGCEFWDPVAEEALVEALLAGLSEDVKVSRVDAALNTETFGRNAASELLKLMAR
;
A
#
# COMPACT_ATOMS: atom_id res chain seq x y z
N MET A 1 -18.20 -22.00 -12.11
CA MET A 1 -17.18 -23.07 -12.00
C MET A 1 -15.87 -22.37 -11.74
N THR A 2 -15.19 -22.71 -10.66
CA THR A 2 -14.00 -21.99 -10.18
C THR A 2 -12.85 -22.07 -11.19
N THR A 3 -12.21 -20.95 -11.47
CA THR A 3 -11.08 -20.84 -12.41
C THR A 3 -9.91 -20.13 -11.75
N VAL A 4 -8.73 -20.73 -11.78
CA VAL A 4 -7.49 -20.14 -11.23
C VAL A 4 -6.56 -19.72 -12.37
N LEU A 5 -6.11 -18.47 -12.35
CA LEU A 5 -5.11 -17.96 -13.27
C LEU A 5 -3.72 -18.44 -12.86
N LEU A 6 -2.97 -19.01 -13.79
CA LEU A 6 -1.60 -19.46 -13.60
C LEU A 6 -0.67 -18.63 -14.49
N ALA A 7 0.03 -17.65 -13.91
CA ALA A 7 0.94 -16.78 -14.67
C ALA A 7 2.40 -17.08 -14.34
N GLY A 8 3.24 -17.21 -15.37
CA GLY A 8 4.70 -17.37 -15.20
C GLY A 8 5.46 -17.56 -16.49
N SER A 9 6.78 -17.69 -16.37
CA SER A 9 7.68 -17.93 -17.51
C SER A 9 7.62 -19.41 -17.93
N LEU A 10 6.73 -19.74 -18.88
CA LEU A 10 6.46 -21.13 -19.26
C LEU A 10 7.59 -21.74 -20.13
N ASP A 11 8.47 -20.90 -20.65
CA ASP A 11 9.70 -21.28 -21.35
C ASP A 11 10.74 -21.97 -20.45
N THR A 12 10.68 -21.71 -19.14
CA THR A 12 11.61 -22.28 -18.16
C THR A 12 10.93 -23.13 -17.09
N LYS A 13 9.62 -22.93 -16.86
CA LYS A 13 8.86 -23.59 -15.78
C LYS A 13 7.58 -24.28 -16.25
N GLY A 14 7.42 -24.51 -17.55
CA GLY A 14 6.17 -25.02 -18.10
C GLY A 14 5.75 -26.38 -17.51
N ALA A 15 6.69 -27.28 -17.24
CA ALA A 15 6.39 -28.59 -16.63
C ALA A 15 5.85 -28.45 -15.19
N GLU A 16 6.39 -27.51 -14.42
CA GLU A 16 5.93 -27.22 -13.06
C GLU A 16 4.53 -26.58 -13.07
N TYR A 17 4.26 -25.68 -14.03
CA TYR A 17 2.93 -25.09 -14.22
C TYR A 17 1.91 -26.13 -14.67
N GLU A 18 2.29 -27.05 -15.56
CA GLU A 18 1.44 -28.16 -15.99
C GLU A 18 1.09 -29.08 -14.80
N PHE A 19 2.08 -29.40 -13.97
CA PHE A 19 1.87 -30.18 -12.76
C PHE A 19 0.90 -29.49 -11.79
N LEU A 20 1.11 -28.18 -11.54
CA LEU A 20 0.22 -27.39 -10.69
C LEU A 20 -1.21 -27.34 -11.25
N ALA A 21 -1.34 -27.16 -12.56
CA ALA A 21 -2.64 -27.18 -13.23
C ALA A 21 -3.35 -28.53 -13.08
N ALA A 22 -2.63 -29.64 -13.26
CA ALA A 22 -3.16 -30.99 -13.07
C ALA A 22 -3.66 -31.23 -11.63
N GLU A 23 -2.93 -30.76 -10.63
CA GLU A 23 -3.34 -30.85 -9.21
C GLU A 23 -4.63 -30.06 -8.94
N LEU A 24 -4.80 -28.87 -9.54
CA LEU A 24 -6.04 -28.09 -9.46
C LEU A 24 -7.21 -28.75 -10.21
N HIS A 25 -6.95 -29.26 -11.42
CA HIS A 25 -7.93 -29.97 -12.24
C HIS A 25 -8.49 -31.22 -11.54
N ALA A 26 -7.64 -31.95 -10.80
CA ALA A 26 -8.06 -33.10 -10.00
C ALA A 26 -9.13 -32.76 -8.93
N HIS A 27 -9.27 -31.48 -8.58
CA HIS A 27 -10.26 -30.97 -7.63
C HIS A 27 -11.40 -30.19 -8.32
N GLY A 28 -11.55 -30.33 -9.63
CA GLY A 28 -12.64 -29.71 -10.40
C GLY A 28 -12.49 -28.20 -10.63
N VAL A 29 -11.33 -27.62 -10.31
CA VAL A 29 -10.99 -26.23 -10.60
C VAL A 29 -10.41 -26.14 -12.00
N LYS A 30 -10.86 -25.18 -12.82
CA LYS A 30 -10.26 -24.89 -14.14
C LYS A 30 -9.02 -24.02 -13.98
N THR A 31 -8.14 -24.03 -14.98
CA THR A 31 -7.01 -23.10 -15.03
C THR A 31 -7.05 -22.22 -16.27
N LEU A 32 -6.50 -21.01 -16.13
CA LEU A 32 -6.21 -20.09 -17.22
C LEU A 32 -4.71 -19.77 -17.19
N THR A 33 -3.95 -20.28 -18.15
CA THR A 33 -2.49 -20.14 -18.20
C THR A 33 -2.05 -18.90 -18.97
N VAL A 34 -1.15 -18.12 -18.38
CA VAL A 34 -0.58 -16.89 -18.97
C VAL A 34 0.93 -17.03 -19.03
N ASP A 35 1.48 -17.01 -20.25
CA ASP A 35 2.93 -17.03 -20.44
C ASP A 35 3.52 -15.62 -20.38
N VAL A 36 4.50 -15.43 -19.51
CA VAL A 36 5.30 -14.21 -19.38
C VAL A 36 6.80 -14.46 -19.61
N GLY A 37 7.14 -15.56 -20.28
CA GLY A 37 8.51 -15.92 -20.65
C GLY A 37 9.11 -14.96 -21.69
N VAL A 38 10.39 -14.61 -21.51
CA VAL A 38 11.14 -13.69 -22.39
C VAL A 38 12.36 -14.34 -23.04
N ARG A 39 12.64 -15.62 -22.79
CA ARG A 39 13.86 -16.29 -23.30
C ARG A 39 13.57 -17.20 -24.48
N GLY A 40 12.63 -18.13 -24.30
CA GLY A 40 12.38 -19.22 -25.24
C GLY A 40 10.91 -19.43 -25.53
N GLU A 41 10.61 -20.38 -26.40
CA GLU A 41 9.24 -20.85 -26.60
C GLU A 41 8.73 -21.54 -25.32
N PRO A 42 7.43 -21.42 -25.01
CA PRO A 42 6.87 -22.05 -23.83
C PRO A 42 6.86 -23.58 -23.98
N VAL A 43 7.15 -24.29 -22.88
CA VAL A 43 7.19 -25.77 -22.85
C VAL A 43 5.78 -26.36 -22.97
N ILE A 44 4.76 -25.62 -22.51
CA ILE A 44 3.35 -25.96 -22.66
C ILE A 44 2.63 -24.88 -23.46
N ARG A 45 1.52 -25.22 -24.12
CA ARG A 45 0.72 -24.23 -24.84
C ARG A 45 -0.07 -23.37 -23.82
N PRO A 46 0.18 -22.06 -23.72
CA PRO A 46 -0.61 -21.20 -22.85
C PRO A 46 -1.99 -20.88 -23.45
N ASP A 47 -2.93 -20.52 -22.59
CA ASP A 47 -4.22 -19.94 -22.99
C ASP A 47 -4.05 -18.48 -23.44
N ILE A 48 -3.15 -17.74 -22.79
CA ILE A 48 -2.74 -16.37 -23.16
C ILE A 48 -1.24 -16.37 -23.42
N SER A 49 -0.87 -16.06 -24.67
CA SER A 49 0.52 -16.13 -25.10
C SER A 49 1.35 -14.96 -24.59
N ARG A 50 2.67 -15.14 -24.48
CA ARG A 50 3.63 -14.06 -24.22
C ARG A 50 3.55 -12.92 -25.26
N ALA A 51 3.12 -13.21 -26.49
CA ALA A 51 2.90 -12.18 -27.50
C ALA A 51 1.68 -11.31 -27.20
N ASP A 52 0.60 -11.91 -26.69
CA ASP A 52 -0.59 -11.17 -26.26
C ASP A 52 -0.28 -10.31 -25.03
N VAL A 53 0.51 -10.83 -24.08
CA VAL A 53 0.98 -10.05 -22.92
C VAL A 53 1.83 -8.85 -23.36
N ALA A 54 2.82 -9.05 -24.25
CA ALA A 54 3.63 -7.95 -24.78
C ALA A 54 2.75 -6.90 -25.50
N LYS A 55 1.77 -7.36 -26.28
CA LYS A 55 0.82 -6.50 -27.00
C LYS A 55 -0.05 -5.68 -26.04
N ALA A 56 -0.45 -6.26 -24.91
CA ALA A 56 -1.21 -5.56 -23.87
C ALA A 56 -0.39 -4.41 -23.23
N ALA A 57 0.94 -4.51 -23.25
CA ALA A 57 1.86 -3.42 -22.89
C ALA A 57 2.14 -2.43 -24.05
N GLY A 58 1.52 -2.63 -25.22
CA GLY A 58 1.71 -1.79 -26.41
C GLY A 58 2.99 -2.08 -27.20
N VAL A 59 3.63 -3.24 -26.99
CA VAL A 59 4.92 -3.61 -27.62
C VAL A 59 4.80 -4.93 -28.39
N GLN A 60 5.61 -5.13 -29.44
CA GLN A 60 5.71 -6.43 -30.11
C GLN A 60 6.74 -7.31 -29.39
N LEU A 61 6.43 -8.60 -29.23
CA LEU A 61 7.33 -9.55 -28.57
C LEU A 61 8.73 -9.61 -29.22
N ALA A 62 8.80 -9.49 -30.55
CA ALA A 62 10.06 -9.50 -31.29
C ALA A 62 11.03 -8.40 -30.84
N ASP A 63 10.51 -7.24 -30.44
CA ASP A 63 11.32 -6.10 -29.97
C ASP A 63 11.89 -6.34 -28.56
N LEU A 64 11.26 -7.22 -27.78
CA LEU A 64 11.72 -7.58 -26.43
C LEU A 64 12.82 -8.64 -26.49
N VAL A 65 12.69 -9.62 -27.40
CA VAL A 65 13.61 -10.77 -27.51
C VAL A 65 14.91 -10.40 -28.25
N SER A 66 14.90 -9.39 -29.11
CA SER A 66 16.02 -9.10 -30.04
C SER A 66 16.96 -7.96 -29.63
N GLY A 67 16.67 -7.16 -28.59
CA GLY A 67 17.48 -5.97 -28.35
C GLY A 67 17.33 -5.22 -27.03
N ARG A 68 16.56 -5.71 -26.05
CA ARG A 68 16.46 -5.08 -24.71
C ARG A 68 17.31 -5.80 -23.68
N ASP A 69 17.76 -5.05 -22.68
CA ASP A 69 18.24 -5.68 -21.45
C ASP A 69 17.10 -6.52 -20.85
N ARG A 70 17.46 -7.64 -20.23
CA ARG A 70 16.51 -8.56 -19.60
C ARG A 70 15.63 -7.83 -18.58
N ALA A 71 16.19 -6.87 -17.84
CA ALA A 71 15.44 -6.07 -16.87
C ALA A 71 14.30 -5.28 -17.54
N ASP A 72 14.58 -4.58 -18.65
CA ASP A 72 13.59 -3.82 -19.40
C ASP A 72 12.50 -4.73 -19.99
N ALA A 73 12.89 -5.90 -20.51
CA ALA A 73 11.95 -6.88 -21.04
C ALA A 73 11.00 -7.39 -19.94
N LEU A 74 11.52 -7.66 -18.74
CA LEU A 74 10.70 -8.07 -17.61
C LEU A 74 9.73 -6.97 -17.19
N GLN A 75 10.15 -5.70 -17.18
CA GLN A 75 9.26 -4.59 -16.82
C GLN A 75 8.10 -4.45 -17.81
N VAL A 76 8.37 -4.49 -19.12
CA VAL A 76 7.31 -4.43 -20.14
C VAL A 76 6.32 -5.59 -20.00
N MET A 77 6.82 -6.80 -19.74
CA MET A 77 5.96 -7.97 -19.54
C MET A 77 5.15 -7.88 -18.25
N ALA A 78 5.69 -7.28 -17.18
CA ALA A 78 4.96 -7.03 -15.93
C ALA A 78 3.79 -6.05 -16.17
N ASP A 79 4.03 -4.97 -16.93
CA ASP A 79 3.01 -4.00 -17.29
C ASP A 79 1.90 -4.64 -18.13
N GLY A 80 2.29 -5.46 -19.12
CA GLY A 80 1.35 -6.23 -19.94
C GLY A 80 0.56 -7.24 -19.13
N LEU A 81 1.19 -7.96 -18.20
CA LEU A 81 0.51 -8.92 -17.34
C LEU A 81 -0.54 -8.22 -16.46
N ARG A 82 -0.23 -7.03 -15.94
CA ARG A 82 -1.19 -6.24 -15.15
C ARG A 82 -2.45 -5.93 -15.96
N VAL A 83 -2.31 -5.55 -17.23
CA VAL A 83 -3.45 -5.30 -18.13
C VAL A 83 -4.25 -6.57 -18.37
N VAL A 84 -3.58 -7.67 -18.74
CA VAL A 84 -4.21 -8.97 -19.00
C VAL A 84 -4.98 -9.48 -17.78
N VAL A 85 -4.38 -9.39 -16.59
CA VAL A 85 -5.03 -9.77 -15.33
C VAL A 85 -6.27 -8.92 -15.09
N GLY A 86 -6.19 -7.60 -15.29
CA GLY A 86 -7.33 -6.70 -15.15
C GLY A 86 -8.50 -7.08 -16.07
N GLU A 87 -8.21 -7.41 -17.33
CA GLU A 87 -9.22 -7.83 -18.32
C GLU A 87 -9.86 -9.19 -18.01
N ARG A 88 -9.14 -10.06 -17.30
CA ARG A 88 -9.57 -11.43 -16.99
C ARG A 88 -10.15 -11.57 -15.59
N LEU A 89 -10.01 -10.57 -14.74
CA LEU A 89 -10.34 -10.61 -13.32
C LEU A 89 -11.78 -11.11 -13.05
N ALA A 90 -12.76 -10.68 -13.85
CA ALA A 90 -14.16 -11.09 -13.68
C ALA A 90 -14.44 -12.58 -14.00
N GLY A 91 -13.51 -13.26 -14.67
CA GLY A 91 -13.63 -14.66 -15.07
C GLY A 91 -12.74 -15.63 -14.28
N ILE A 92 -12.04 -15.14 -13.25
CA ILE A 92 -11.13 -15.93 -12.41
C ILE A 92 -11.47 -15.73 -10.93
N ASP A 93 -11.15 -16.72 -10.12
CA ASP A 93 -11.46 -16.78 -8.68
C ASP A 93 -10.19 -16.81 -7.82
N GLY A 94 -9.03 -17.02 -8.43
CA GLY A 94 -7.73 -16.95 -7.77
C GLY A 94 -6.59 -16.88 -8.76
N ALA A 95 -5.39 -16.55 -8.28
CA ALA A 95 -4.20 -16.43 -9.12
C ALA A 95 -2.95 -17.01 -8.44
N VAL A 96 -2.22 -17.87 -9.15
CA VAL A 96 -0.94 -18.43 -8.68
C VAL A 96 0.16 -18.09 -9.66
N GLY A 97 1.31 -17.71 -9.14
CA GLY A 97 2.55 -17.69 -9.91
C GLY A 97 3.72 -18.14 -9.07
N MET A 98 4.82 -18.51 -9.73
CA MET A 98 5.99 -19.05 -9.09
C MET A 98 7.30 -18.74 -9.78
N GLY A 99 8.38 -18.67 -8.98
CA GLY A 99 9.74 -18.59 -9.47
C GLY A 99 10.67 -17.79 -8.58
N GLY A 100 11.85 -17.44 -9.10
CA GLY A 100 12.82 -16.61 -8.39
C GLY A 100 12.57 -15.11 -8.57
N SER A 101 13.63 -14.31 -8.50
CA SER A 101 13.56 -12.85 -8.58
C SER A 101 12.80 -12.33 -9.81
N GLY A 102 13.01 -12.93 -10.99
CA GLY A 102 12.28 -12.52 -12.20
C GLY A 102 10.78 -12.74 -12.11
N ALA A 103 10.32 -13.78 -11.39
CA ALA A 103 8.89 -14.00 -11.16
C ALA A 103 8.32 -12.95 -10.19
N VAL A 104 9.08 -12.56 -9.17
CA VAL A 104 8.68 -11.46 -8.28
C VAL A 104 8.49 -10.16 -9.08
N THR A 105 9.46 -9.80 -9.93
CA THR A 105 9.38 -8.61 -10.80
C THR A 105 8.17 -8.64 -11.75
N LEU A 106 7.87 -9.80 -12.36
CA LEU A 106 6.75 -9.94 -13.28
C LEU A 106 5.39 -9.91 -12.60
N LEU A 107 5.26 -10.66 -11.49
CA LEU A 107 3.98 -11.02 -10.93
C LEU A 107 3.51 -10.05 -9.84
N ALA A 108 4.42 -9.52 -9.02
CA ALA A 108 4.06 -8.67 -7.89
C ALA A 108 3.23 -7.44 -8.31
N PRO A 109 3.57 -6.68 -9.38
CA PRO A 109 2.78 -5.52 -9.78
C PRO A 109 1.34 -5.88 -10.19
N ALA A 110 1.16 -7.00 -10.91
CA ALA A 110 -0.16 -7.47 -11.31
C ALA A 110 -0.95 -8.00 -10.10
N TRP A 111 -0.27 -8.66 -9.17
CA TRP A 111 -0.88 -9.22 -7.97
C TRP A 111 -1.33 -8.10 -7.06
N CYS A 112 -0.51 -7.08 -6.79
CA CYS A 112 -0.89 -5.93 -5.97
C CYS A 112 -2.05 -5.11 -6.56
N ALA A 113 -2.25 -5.18 -7.88
CA ALA A 113 -3.33 -4.45 -8.55
C ALA A 113 -4.71 -5.12 -8.45
N MET A 114 -4.81 -6.42 -8.07
CA MET A 114 -6.13 -7.05 -7.91
C MET A 114 -6.82 -6.57 -6.61
N PRO A 115 -8.15 -6.72 -6.49
CA PRO A 115 -8.90 -6.26 -5.31
C PRO A 115 -8.43 -6.93 -4.02
N PHE A 116 -8.48 -6.20 -2.90
CA PHE A 116 -8.24 -6.79 -1.58
C PHE A 116 -9.20 -7.95 -1.31
N GLY A 117 -8.72 -9.01 -0.66
CA GLY A 117 -9.43 -10.26 -0.41
C GLY A 117 -9.39 -11.26 -1.56
N PHE A 118 -8.92 -10.86 -2.76
CA PHE A 118 -8.84 -11.77 -3.90
C PHE A 118 -7.73 -12.82 -3.71
N PRO A 119 -8.03 -14.14 -3.77
CA PRO A 119 -7.03 -15.20 -3.56
C PRO A 119 -5.84 -15.13 -4.52
N ARG A 120 -4.65 -14.82 -4.00
CA ARG A 120 -3.44 -14.71 -4.81
C ARG A 120 -2.20 -15.21 -4.08
N LEU A 121 -1.43 -16.06 -4.77
CA LEU A 121 -0.29 -16.77 -4.22
C LEU A 121 0.94 -16.56 -5.09
N LEU A 122 2.07 -16.22 -4.45
CA LEU A 122 3.39 -16.17 -5.06
C LEU A 122 4.30 -17.19 -4.37
N LEU A 123 4.57 -18.31 -5.05
CA LEU A 123 5.52 -19.34 -4.59
C LEU A 123 6.93 -18.99 -5.07
N THR A 124 7.84 -18.63 -4.15
CA THR A 124 9.11 -18.03 -4.57
C THR A 124 10.32 -18.40 -3.72
N THR A 125 11.48 -18.51 -4.37
CA THR A 125 12.79 -18.62 -3.70
C THR A 125 13.29 -17.30 -3.12
N MET A 126 12.64 -16.18 -3.44
CA MET A 126 13.01 -14.84 -3.02
C MET A 126 11.98 -14.26 -2.04
N ALA A 127 11.58 -15.05 -1.02
CA ALA A 127 10.45 -14.71 -0.15
C ALA A 127 10.57 -13.33 0.51
N SER A 128 11.75 -12.94 1.02
CA SER A 128 11.94 -11.62 1.63
C SER A 128 11.73 -10.49 0.62
N THR A 129 12.33 -10.60 -0.57
CA THR A 129 12.15 -9.62 -1.65
C THR A 129 10.71 -9.58 -2.15
N ALA A 130 10.04 -10.74 -2.20
CA ALA A 130 8.64 -10.82 -2.56
C ALA A 130 7.74 -10.12 -1.54
N SER A 131 7.99 -10.34 -0.24
CA SER A 131 7.27 -9.64 0.84
C SER A 131 7.43 -8.13 0.75
N GLU A 132 8.63 -7.63 0.43
CA GLU A 132 8.87 -6.19 0.18
C GLU A 132 8.12 -5.70 -1.06
N ALA A 133 8.13 -6.47 -2.16
CA ALA A 133 7.50 -6.09 -3.42
C ALA A 133 5.96 -6.09 -3.37
N VAL A 134 5.36 -6.88 -2.47
CA VAL A 134 3.91 -6.96 -2.29
C VAL A 134 3.42 -6.23 -1.04
N ASP A 135 4.29 -5.45 -0.39
CA ASP A 135 3.96 -4.72 0.82
C ASP A 135 2.75 -3.79 0.63
N GLY A 136 1.86 -3.80 1.61
CA GLY A 136 0.57 -3.10 1.55
C GLY A 136 -0.52 -3.80 0.72
N SER A 137 -0.32 -5.06 0.36
CA SER A 137 -1.35 -5.96 -0.18
C SER A 137 -1.56 -7.18 0.74
N ASP A 138 -2.51 -8.04 0.41
CA ASP A 138 -2.77 -9.32 1.07
C ASP A 138 -2.28 -10.53 0.25
N VAL A 139 -1.27 -10.32 -0.61
CA VAL A 139 -0.67 -11.40 -1.39
C VAL A 139 -0.03 -12.44 -0.48
N LEU A 140 -0.39 -13.71 -0.66
CA LEU A 140 0.25 -14.81 0.03
C LEU A 140 1.61 -15.09 -0.60
N VAL A 141 2.69 -14.88 0.16
CA VAL A 141 4.04 -15.26 -0.24
C VAL A 141 4.36 -16.62 0.39
N MET A 142 4.57 -17.63 -0.45
CA MET A 142 4.97 -18.97 -0.02
C MET A 142 6.45 -19.19 -0.33
N PRO A 143 7.32 -19.36 0.68
CA PRO A 143 8.74 -19.63 0.43
C PRO A 143 8.98 -20.99 -0.24
N SER A 144 9.81 -21.01 -1.27
CA SER A 144 10.42 -22.22 -1.81
C SER A 144 11.84 -22.36 -1.26
N PRO A 145 12.12 -23.36 -0.40
CA PRO A 145 13.45 -23.53 0.20
C PRO A 145 14.49 -24.09 -0.79
N VAL A 146 14.06 -24.52 -1.97
CA VAL A 146 14.90 -25.00 -3.06
C VAL A 146 14.52 -24.30 -4.36
N ASP A 147 15.41 -24.32 -5.35
CA ASP A 147 15.08 -23.76 -6.66
C ASP A 147 13.91 -24.51 -7.33
N ILE A 148 13.08 -23.76 -8.06
CA ILE A 148 11.95 -24.28 -8.84
C ILE A 148 12.50 -24.59 -10.23
N SER A 149 13.19 -25.72 -10.31
CA SER A 149 13.87 -26.20 -11.51
C SER A 149 13.64 -27.71 -11.66
N GLY A 150 12.54 -28.05 -12.30
CA GLY A 150 12.13 -29.42 -12.59
C GLY A 150 11.28 -30.07 -11.49
N LEU A 151 10.67 -31.20 -11.87
CA LEU A 151 9.82 -31.99 -11.00
C LEU A 151 10.63 -33.10 -10.32
N ASN A 152 10.67 -33.06 -8.99
CA ASN A 152 11.20 -34.12 -8.13
C ASN A 152 10.27 -34.32 -6.93
N SER A 153 10.53 -35.30 -6.07
CA SER A 153 9.71 -35.60 -4.89
C SER A 153 9.51 -34.39 -3.97
N PHE A 154 10.49 -33.49 -3.89
CA PHE A 154 10.40 -32.28 -3.08
C PHE A 154 9.58 -31.18 -3.77
N THR A 155 9.89 -30.83 -5.02
CA THR A 155 9.20 -29.76 -5.75
C THR A 155 7.74 -30.12 -6.01
N THR A 156 7.44 -31.37 -6.36
CA THR A 156 6.04 -31.84 -6.50
C THR A 156 5.27 -31.74 -5.18
N GLY A 157 5.88 -32.10 -4.05
CA GLY A 157 5.27 -31.93 -2.73
C GLY A 157 5.02 -30.45 -2.37
N LEU A 158 5.89 -29.55 -2.80
CA LEU A 158 5.73 -28.11 -2.62
C LEU A 158 4.60 -27.55 -3.51
N LEU A 159 4.53 -27.94 -4.78
CA LEU A 159 3.48 -27.53 -5.71
C LEU A 159 2.09 -28.04 -5.27
N ARG A 160 2.01 -29.27 -4.73
CA ARG A 160 0.77 -29.78 -4.10
C ARG A 160 0.30 -28.92 -2.94
N ARG A 161 1.23 -28.46 -2.09
CA ARG A 161 0.89 -27.53 -0.99
C ARG A 161 0.40 -26.19 -1.54
N ALA A 162 1.05 -25.64 -2.57
CA ALA A 162 0.59 -24.42 -3.21
C ALA A 162 -0.83 -24.58 -3.81
N ALA A 163 -1.10 -25.71 -4.47
CA ALA A 163 -2.44 -26.06 -4.95
C ALA A 163 -3.45 -26.13 -3.81
N ALA A 164 -3.12 -26.82 -2.71
CA ALA A 164 -3.99 -26.94 -1.54
C ALA A 164 -4.31 -25.58 -0.88
N VAL A 165 -3.32 -24.70 -0.75
CA VAL A 165 -3.52 -23.33 -0.26
C VAL A 165 -4.49 -22.60 -1.17
N MET A 166 -4.26 -22.63 -2.49
CA MET A 166 -5.14 -21.95 -3.44
C MET A 166 -6.56 -22.52 -3.43
N LEU A 167 -6.72 -23.85 -3.39
CA LEU A 167 -8.03 -24.52 -3.29
C LEU A 167 -8.79 -24.07 -2.05
N ALA A 168 -8.11 -23.97 -0.90
CA ALA A 168 -8.72 -23.47 0.33
C ALA A 168 -9.08 -21.99 0.23
N SER A 169 -8.21 -21.16 -0.36
CA SER A 169 -8.45 -19.72 -0.50
C SER A 169 -9.61 -19.40 -1.44
N VAL A 170 -9.71 -20.07 -2.60
CA VAL A 170 -10.84 -19.86 -3.54
C VAL A 170 -12.14 -20.51 -3.07
N GLY A 171 -12.05 -21.51 -2.18
CA GLY A 171 -13.20 -22.14 -1.54
C GLY A 171 -13.69 -21.38 -0.29
N ALA A 172 -12.91 -20.42 0.21
CA ALA A 172 -13.31 -19.60 1.33
C ALA A 172 -14.44 -18.64 0.91
N PRO A 173 -15.42 -18.37 1.79
CA PRO A 173 -16.42 -17.36 1.52
C PRO A 173 -15.75 -16.01 1.26
N VAL A 174 -16.11 -15.36 0.16
CA VAL A 174 -15.73 -13.96 -0.06
C VAL A 174 -16.38 -13.14 1.05
N PRO A 175 -15.63 -12.31 1.79
CA PRO A 175 -16.22 -11.42 2.79
C PRO A 175 -17.34 -10.61 2.14
N GLU A 176 -18.55 -10.66 2.71
CA GLU A 176 -19.62 -9.82 2.23
C GLU A 176 -19.20 -8.36 2.34
N LYS A 177 -19.58 -7.54 1.35
CA LYS A 177 -19.37 -6.09 1.43
C LYS A 177 -20.01 -5.63 2.74
N SER A 178 -19.25 -4.88 3.54
CA SER A 178 -19.76 -4.41 4.83
C SER A 178 -21.13 -3.76 4.64
N ALA A 179 -22.09 -4.17 5.47
CA ALA A 179 -23.43 -3.59 5.47
C ALA A 179 -23.42 -2.13 5.94
N VAL A 180 -22.34 -1.71 6.62
CA VAL A 180 -22.12 -0.33 7.08
C VAL A 180 -21.01 0.33 6.25
N PRO A 181 -21.11 1.64 5.96
CA PRO A 181 -20.05 2.34 5.24
C PRO A 181 -18.76 2.39 6.07
N LEU A 182 -17.63 2.17 5.41
CA LEU A 182 -16.32 2.14 6.04
C LEU A 182 -15.67 3.52 6.03
N VAL A 183 -14.96 3.87 7.10
CA VAL A 183 -14.10 5.06 7.20
C VAL A 183 -12.65 4.62 7.42
N ALA A 184 -11.72 5.21 6.69
CA ALA A 184 -10.29 5.01 6.94
C ALA A 184 -9.79 6.00 8.00
N ALA A 185 -8.85 5.59 8.85
CA ALA A 185 -8.16 6.49 9.77
C ALA A 185 -6.65 6.21 9.77
N SER A 186 -5.80 7.24 9.70
CA SER A 186 -4.36 7.10 9.90
C SER A 186 -3.98 7.34 11.36
N MET A 187 -3.03 6.56 11.88
CA MET A 187 -2.62 6.58 13.29
C MET A 187 -1.13 6.35 13.45
N PHE A 188 -0.53 6.92 14.49
CA PHE A 188 0.80 6.58 14.96
C PHE A 188 0.82 6.54 16.49
N GLY A 189 1.83 5.89 17.09
CA GLY A 189 1.86 5.69 18.55
C GLY A 189 1.68 7.01 19.34
N VAL A 190 2.26 8.09 18.83
CA VAL A 190 2.23 9.45 19.40
C VAL A 190 0.95 10.25 19.09
N THR A 191 -0.01 9.67 18.35
CA THR A 191 -1.31 10.27 18.01
C THR A 191 -2.50 9.40 18.42
N THR A 192 -2.24 8.27 19.09
CA THR A 192 -3.20 7.21 19.41
C THR A 192 -4.45 7.72 20.13
N VAL A 193 -4.30 8.57 21.15
CA VAL A 193 -5.42 9.04 21.98
C VAL A 193 -6.41 9.86 21.14
N GLY A 194 -5.89 10.78 20.33
CA GLY A 194 -6.71 11.59 19.42
C GLY A 194 -7.39 10.75 18.36
N VAL A 195 -6.66 9.84 17.71
CA VAL A 195 -7.22 9.00 16.65
C VAL A 195 -8.27 8.03 17.20
N VAL A 196 -8.02 7.34 18.33
CA VAL A 196 -8.99 6.44 18.97
C VAL A 196 -10.26 7.17 19.39
N ALA A 197 -10.15 8.41 19.88
CA ALA A 197 -11.33 9.21 20.21
C ALA A 197 -12.14 9.56 18.95
N ALA A 198 -11.46 9.84 17.83
CA ALA A 198 -12.11 10.09 16.55
C ALA A 198 -12.81 8.82 16.02
N THR A 199 -12.12 7.67 16.04
CA THR A 199 -12.69 6.40 15.55
C THR A 199 -13.95 6.02 16.34
N ARG A 200 -13.90 6.08 17.68
CA ARG A 200 -15.05 5.80 18.55
C ARG A 200 -16.24 6.71 18.28
N ALA A 201 -15.98 7.98 17.99
CA ALA A 201 -17.04 8.94 17.68
C ALA A 201 -17.71 8.64 16.33
N VAL A 202 -16.93 8.22 15.33
CA VAL A 202 -17.44 7.77 14.02
C VAL A 202 -18.20 6.44 14.13
N GLU A 203 -17.68 5.49 14.92
CA GLU A 203 -18.34 4.22 15.20
C GLU A 203 -19.69 4.40 15.90
N ALA A 204 -19.75 5.30 16.89
CA ALA A 204 -20.99 5.66 17.57
C ALA A 204 -22.04 6.28 16.62
N ALA A 205 -21.62 6.78 15.45
CA ALA A 205 -22.51 7.31 14.42
C ALA A 205 -22.95 6.25 13.38
N GLY A 206 -22.56 4.98 13.54
CA GLY A 206 -23.02 3.86 12.71
C GLY A 206 -22.12 3.50 11.52
N PHE A 207 -20.86 3.87 11.57
CA PHE A 207 -19.84 3.53 10.57
C PHE A 207 -18.82 2.55 11.16
N ASP A 208 -18.17 1.73 10.33
CA ASP A 208 -17.00 0.96 10.77
C ASP A 208 -15.73 1.74 10.41
N VAL A 209 -14.72 1.70 11.29
CA VAL A 209 -13.45 2.40 11.06
C VAL A 209 -12.30 1.40 10.91
N ILE A 210 -11.55 1.51 9.81
CA ILE A 210 -10.30 0.77 9.61
C ILE A 210 -9.14 1.71 9.89
N THR A 211 -8.36 1.39 10.92
CA THR A 211 -7.20 2.18 11.33
C THR A 211 -5.92 1.65 10.71
N PHE A 212 -5.16 2.52 10.05
CA PHE A 212 -3.89 2.24 9.40
C PHE A 212 -2.75 2.86 10.21
N HIS A 213 -1.74 2.05 10.51
CA HIS A 213 -0.51 2.54 11.12
C HIS A 213 0.27 3.35 10.07
N ALA A 214 0.58 4.61 10.35
CA ALA A 214 1.30 5.50 9.44
C ALA A 214 2.82 5.18 9.44
N ASN A 215 3.17 3.98 8.98
CA ASN A 215 4.52 3.42 8.97
C ASN A 215 5.05 3.19 7.55
N GLY A 216 4.50 3.89 6.56
CA GLY A 216 4.78 3.74 5.14
C GLY A 216 3.87 2.71 4.49
N SER A 217 3.89 1.47 4.98
CA SER A 217 3.07 0.39 4.43
C SER A 217 1.59 0.60 4.71
N GLY A 218 1.23 1.08 5.91
CA GLY A 218 -0.17 1.39 6.23
C GLY A 218 -0.72 2.54 5.39
N GLY A 219 0.04 3.61 5.15
CA GLY A 219 -0.34 4.68 4.22
C GLY A 219 -0.55 4.17 2.79
N ARG A 220 0.39 3.39 2.25
CA ARG A 220 0.23 2.76 0.92
C ARG A 220 -1.02 1.89 0.82
N THR A 221 -1.26 1.07 1.85
CA THR A 221 -2.45 0.21 1.92
C THR A 221 -3.73 1.05 1.93
N MET A 222 -3.75 2.11 2.75
CA MET A 222 -4.88 3.03 2.84
C MET A 222 -5.21 3.68 1.49
N GLU A 223 -4.20 4.26 0.80
CA GLU A 223 -4.37 4.88 -0.53
C GLU A 223 -4.87 3.87 -1.58
N SER A 224 -4.36 2.63 -1.54
CA SER A 224 -4.79 1.56 -2.44
C SER A 224 -6.27 1.20 -2.24
N LEU A 225 -6.70 1.00 -0.99
CA LEU A 225 -8.09 0.68 -0.65
C LEU A 225 -9.04 1.86 -0.92
N ILE A 226 -8.58 3.10 -0.73
CA ILE A 226 -9.30 4.31 -1.15
C ILE A 226 -9.54 4.30 -2.67
N THR A 227 -8.49 4.03 -3.45
CA THR A 227 -8.57 3.95 -4.93
C THR A 227 -9.56 2.88 -5.37
N GLN A 228 -9.60 1.76 -4.67
CA GLN A 228 -10.55 0.65 -4.90
C GLN A 228 -12.00 0.97 -4.47
N GLY A 229 -12.25 2.14 -3.86
CA GLY A 229 -13.60 2.57 -3.47
C GLY A 229 -14.15 1.85 -2.24
N VAL A 230 -13.27 1.41 -1.34
CA VAL A 230 -13.64 0.69 -0.11
C VAL A 230 -14.28 1.63 0.93
N PHE A 231 -13.86 2.88 0.97
CA PHE A 231 -14.23 3.84 2.01
C PHE A 231 -15.25 4.89 1.55
N ALA A 232 -16.12 5.28 2.48
CA ALA A 232 -17.06 6.38 2.34
C ALA A 232 -16.53 7.71 2.92
N GLY A 233 -15.50 7.66 3.76
CA GLY A 233 -14.86 8.83 4.36
C GLY A 233 -13.45 8.52 4.85
N VAL A 234 -12.64 9.57 5.06
CA VAL A 234 -11.24 9.44 5.51
C VAL A 234 -10.93 10.41 6.65
N LEU A 235 -10.39 9.90 7.75
CA LEU A 235 -9.76 10.62 8.85
C LEU A 235 -8.24 10.50 8.72
N ASP A 236 -7.63 11.35 7.90
CA ASP A 236 -6.18 11.34 7.72
C ASP A 236 -5.50 12.25 8.76
N LEU A 237 -5.53 11.80 10.02
CA LEU A 237 -5.07 12.60 11.16
C LEU A 237 -3.57 12.54 11.37
N THR A 238 -2.90 11.49 10.89
CA THR A 238 -1.47 11.25 11.06
C THR A 238 -0.76 11.14 9.72
N THR A 239 -0.18 12.26 9.28
CA THR A 239 0.45 12.41 7.97
C THR A 239 1.98 12.32 8.00
N THR A 240 2.54 11.74 9.07
CA THR A 240 4.00 11.62 9.34
C THR A 240 4.80 11.01 8.17
N GLU A 241 4.18 10.15 7.36
CA GLU A 241 4.84 9.50 6.21
C GLU A 241 5.35 10.52 5.16
N LEU A 242 4.83 11.76 5.16
CA LEU A 242 5.36 12.86 4.35
C LEU A 242 6.73 13.34 4.85
N ALA A 243 6.97 13.33 6.16
CA ALA A 243 8.26 13.70 6.75
C ALA A 243 9.32 12.63 6.45
N ASP A 244 8.93 11.36 6.49
CA ASP A 244 9.78 10.27 6.05
C ASP A 244 10.13 10.37 4.55
N GLU A 245 9.15 10.65 3.68
CA GLU A 245 9.43 10.87 2.24
C GLU A 245 10.40 12.03 2.01
N LEU A 246 10.22 13.14 2.73
CA LEU A 246 11.07 14.32 2.62
C LEU A 246 12.52 14.05 3.07
N LEU A 247 12.70 13.32 4.17
CA LEU A 247 13.99 13.15 4.83
C LEU A 247 14.69 11.82 4.52
N GLY A 248 14.09 10.98 3.66
CA GLY A 248 14.59 9.64 3.38
C GLY A 248 14.47 8.69 4.57
N GLY A 249 13.41 8.87 5.37
CA GLY A 249 13.03 7.97 6.45
C GLY A 249 12.51 6.63 5.93
N LYS A 250 12.48 5.63 6.81
CA LYS A 250 12.12 4.25 6.45
C LYS A 250 10.61 4.00 6.34
N ALA A 251 9.80 4.92 6.84
CA ALA A 251 8.35 4.83 6.89
C ALA A 251 7.68 5.74 5.84
N SER A 252 8.35 6.00 4.71
CA SER A 252 7.71 6.72 3.61
C SER A 252 6.58 5.89 3.01
N ALA A 253 5.45 6.54 2.69
CA ALA A 253 4.35 5.97 1.90
C ALA A 253 4.42 6.36 0.40
N GLY A 254 5.50 7.01 -0.02
CA GLY A 254 5.78 7.45 -1.39
C GLY A 254 5.12 8.78 -1.77
N VAL A 255 5.55 9.30 -2.93
CA VAL A 255 5.17 10.64 -3.44
C VAL A 255 3.66 10.88 -3.57
N ASN A 256 2.86 9.82 -3.76
CA ASN A 256 1.41 9.91 -3.97
C ASN A 256 0.61 9.87 -2.66
N ARG A 257 1.27 9.82 -1.49
CA ARG A 257 0.59 9.85 -0.21
C ARG A 257 -0.30 11.10 -0.10
N LEU A 258 -1.51 10.91 0.43
CA LEU A 258 -2.59 11.88 0.64
C LEU A 258 -3.37 12.28 -0.63
N GLU A 259 -3.21 11.57 -1.74
CA GLU A 259 -3.80 11.98 -3.02
C GLU A 259 -5.05 11.18 -3.43
N ALA A 260 -5.21 9.92 -2.99
CA ALA A 260 -6.28 9.06 -3.51
C ALA A 260 -7.67 9.52 -3.06
N ALA A 261 -7.85 9.96 -1.81
CA ALA A 261 -9.17 10.39 -1.31
C ALA A 261 -9.68 11.60 -2.12
N GLY A 262 -8.79 12.57 -2.34
CA GLY A 262 -9.10 13.76 -3.11
C GLY A 262 -9.37 13.46 -4.59
N ALA A 263 -8.59 12.58 -5.21
CA ALA A 263 -8.79 12.16 -6.60
C ALA A 263 -10.10 11.38 -6.80
N ARG A 264 -10.55 10.65 -5.76
CA ARG A 264 -11.81 9.87 -5.77
C ARG A 264 -13.03 10.70 -5.33
N GLY A 265 -12.84 11.93 -4.90
CA GLY A 265 -13.92 12.79 -4.41
C GLY A 265 -14.48 12.36 -3.05
N ILE A 266 -13.75 11.58 -2.27
CA ILE A 266 -14.21 11.07 -0.98
C ILE A 266 -14.11 12.17 0.08
N PRO A 267 -15.15 12.37 0.92
CA PRO A 267 -15.10 13.27 2.06
C PRO A 267 -13.91 12.95 2.97
N GLN A 268 -13.08 13.96 3.25
CA GLN A 268 -11.88 13.77 4.05
C GLN A 268 -11.65 14.88 5.08
N VAL A 269 -11.20 14.47 6.26
CA VAL A 269 -10.62 15.33 7.27
C VAL A 269 -9.14 15.03 7.34
N VAL A 270 -8.31 16.06 7.22
CA VAL A 270 -6.85 15.94 7.21
C VAL A 270 -6.27 16.78 8.34
N SER A 271 -5.21 16.28 8.99
CA SER A 271 -4.46 16.98 10.03
C SER A 271 -2.95 16.89 9.79
N VAL A 272 -2.17 17.36 10.76
CA VAL A 272 -0.70 17.50 10.74
C VAL A 272 -0.01 16.51 11.68
N GLY A 273 -0.68 15.41 12.03
CA GLY A 273 -0.22 14.49 13.07
C GLY A 273 1.15 13.90 12.79
N ALA A 274 2.02 13.99 13.80
CA ALA A 274 3.39 13.49 13.77
C ALA A 274 4.28 14.03 12.63
N LEU A 275 3.96 15.18 12.03
CA LEU A 275 4.86 15.87 11.08
C LEU A 275 6.12 16.46 11.74
N ASP A 276 6.21 16.41 13.07
CA ASP A 276 7.42 16.66 13.85
C ASP A 276 8.44 15.51 13.77
N ILE A 277 8.07 14.34 13.24
CA ILE A 277 8.88 13.11 13.30
C ILE A 277 9.18 12.59 11.90
N ALA A 278 10.43 12.19 11.65
CA ALA A 278 10.81 11.24 10.61
C ALA A 278 11.44 9.98 11.22
N ASN A 279 11.13 8.81 10.65
CA ASN A 279 11.46 7.51 11.23
C ASN A 279 12.73 6.92 10.61
N PHE A 280 13.67 6.51 11.45
CA PHE A 280 14.92 5.88 11.02
C PHE A 280 15.19 4.56 11.77
N GLY A 281 16.22 3.86 11.33
CA GLY A 281 16.74 2.67 11.99
C GLY A 281 17.54 3.01 13.25
N PRO A 282 18.46 2.12 13.65
CA PRO A 282 19.46 2.40 14.67
C PRO A 282 20.24 3.70 14.40
N PRO A 283 20.73 4.42 15.43
CA PRO A 283 21.38 5.73 15.24
C PRO A 283 22.55 5.77 14.25
N ASP A 284 23.28 4.67 14.08
CA ASP A 284 24.38 4.52 13.14
C ASP A 284 23.94 4.43 11.67
N THR A 285 22.67 4.09 11.41
CA THR A 285 22.10 4.03 10.05
C THR A 285 21.49 5.35 9.60
N ILE A 286 21.36 6.34 10.50
CA ILE A 286 20.77 7.65 10.18
C ILE A 286 21.68 8.40 9.18
N PRO A 287 21.12 8.92 8.06
CA PRO A 287 21.88 9.68 7.07
C PRO A 287 22.57 10.92 7.67
N VAL A 288 23.79 11.21 7.20
CA VAL A 288 24.61 12.35 7.68
C VAL A 288 23.85 13.69 7.75
N PRO A 289 23.02 14.08 6.76
CA PRO A 289 22.31 15.36 6.78
C PRO A 289 21.36 15.56 7.97
N VAL A 290 20.85 14.47 8.56
CA VAL A 290 19.87 14.51 9.65
C VAL A 290 20.39 13.88 10.96
N ARG A 291 21.58 13.27 10.93
CA ARG A 291 22.19 12.54 12.07
C ARG A 291 22.44 13.40 13.31
N SER A 292 22.74 14.69 13.13
CA SER A 292 23.03 15.61 14.24
C SER A 292 21.79 16.25 14.86
N ARG A 293 20.60 15.96 14.34
CA ARG A 293 19.34 16.55 14.82
C ARG A 293 18.91 15.92 16.14
N ARG A 294 17.95 16.57 16.82
CA ARG A 294 17.30 15.98 18.01
C ARG A 294 16.69 14.64 17.62
N ALA A 295 16.99 13.61 18.39
CA ALA A 295 16.56 12.25 18.13
C ALA A 295 16.03 11.61 19.41
N TYR A 296 15.00 10.78 19.26
CA TYR A 296 14.40 10.00 20.33
C TYR A 296 14.52 8.52 20.00
N ARG A 297 15.19 7.76 20.85
CA ARG A 297 15.34 6.31 20.68
C ARG A 297 14.08 5.63 21.18
N HIS A 298 13.15 5.34 20.27
CA HIS A 298 11.89 4.67 20.58
C HIS A 298 12.09 3.19 20.94
N GLY A 299 13.08 2.55 20.31
CA GLY A 299 13.42 1.15 20.57
C GLY A 299 14.86 0.81 20.19
N PRO A 300 15.26 -0.47 20.29
CA PRO A 300 16.61 -0.89 19.90
C PRO A 300 16.88 -0.73 18.40
N VAL A 301 15.83 -0.77 17.57
CA VAL A 301 15.89 -0.72 16.10
C VAL A 301 15.25 0.54 15.49
N ASP A 302 14.65 1.40 16.32
CA ASP A 302 13.86 2.55 15.88
C ASP A 302 14.34 3.84 16.54
N THR A 303 14.71 4.82 15.69
CA THR A 303 15.05 6.17 16.13
C THR A 303 14.15 7.17 15.41
N LEU A 304 13.49 8.02 16.18
CA LEU A 304 12.71 9.15 15.68
C LEU A 304 13.64 10.35 15.58
N VAL A 305 13.55 11.11 14.49
CA VAL A 305 14.34 12.32 14.29
C VAL A 305 13.40 13.50 14.12
N ARG A 306 13.67 14.59 14.85
CA ARG A 306 12.87 15.81 14.82
C ARG A 306 13.04 16.52 13.47
N THR A 307 11.93 16.86 12.83
CA THR A 307 11.92 17.77 11.66
C THR A 307 12.37 19.16 12.08
N SER A 308 13.08 19.87 11.19
CA SER A 308 13.50 21.26 11.40
C SER A 308 12.41 22.24 11.00
N VAL A 309 12.63 23.53 11.26
CA VAL A 309 11.73 24.62 10.81
C VAL A 309 11.58 24.64 9.28
N ASP A 310 12.65 24.40 8.53
CA ASP A 310 12.61 24.39 7.06
C ASP A 310 11.90 23.14 6.52
N ASP A 311 12.09 21.99 7.18
CA ASP A 311 11.33 20.78 6.84
C ASP A 311 9.85 20.99 7.11
N ALA A 312 9.50 21.57 8.28
CA ALA A 312 8.14 21.89 8.67
C ALA A 312 7.46 22.82 7.65
N ARG A 313 8.14 23.88 7.18
CA ARG A 313 7.66 24.77 6.12
C ARG A 313 7.40 24.01 4.81
N THR A 314 8.31 23.10 4.45
CA THR A 314 8.19 22.26 3.25
C THR A 314 7.01 21.29 3.35
N LEU A 315 6.84 20.65 4.51
CA LEU A 315 5.74 19.73 4.80
C LEU A 315 4.38 20.44 4.79
N GLY A 316 4.29 21.64 5.37
CA GLY A 316 3.08 22.45 5.34
C GLY A 316 2.67 22.80 3.92
N SER A 317 3.61 23.27 3.11
CA SER A 317 3.38 23.58 1.69
C SER A 317 2.96 22.34 0.89
N THR A 318 3.61 21.21 1.13
CA THR A 318 3.32 19.93 0.46
C THR A 318 1.92 19.43 0.82
N LEU A 319 1.53 19.50 2.10
CA LEU A 319 0.21 19.12 2.57
C LEU A 319 -0.87 20.02 1.95
N ALA A 320 -0.65 21.33 1.92
CA ALA A 320 -1.55 22.28 1.28
C ALA A 320 -1.78 21.97 -0.20
N GLN A 321 -0.69 21.72 -0.94
CA GLN A 321 -0.75 21.38 -2.36
C GLN A 321 -1.58 20.12 -2.62
N LYS A 322 -1.38 19.08 -1.81
CA LYS A 322 -2.08 17.79 -1.94
C LYS A 322 -3.56 17.94 -1.63
N VAL A 323 -3.90 18.62 -0.53
CA VAL A 323 -5.29 18.88 -0.13
C VAL A 323 -6.04 19.71 -1.17
N CYS A 324 -5.41 20.73 -1.76
CA CYS A 324 -6.03 21.58 -2.77
C CYS A 324 -6.28 20.88 -4.12
N ARG A 325 -5.69 19.70 -4.35
CA ARG A 325 -6.00 18.85 -5.51
C ARG A 325 -7.26 18.00 -5.30
N SER A 326 -7.86 18.04 -4.10
CA SER A 326 -9.08 17.29 -3.80
C SER A 326 -10.25 17.76 -4.68
N THR A 327 -10.89 16.80 -5.34
CA THR A 327 -12.15 17.03 -6.07
C THR A 327 -13.38 16.85 -5.16
N GLY A 328 -13.18 16.29 -3.97
CA GLY A 328 -14.20 16.08 -2.95
C GLY A 328 -14.08 17.05 -1.76
N PRO A 329 -15.08 17.07 -0.87
CA PRO A 329 -15.08 17.98 0.26
C PRO A 329 -13.97 17.63 1.25
N VAL A 330 -13.24 18.66 1.68
CA VAL A 330 -12.12 18.51 2.62
C VAL A 330 -12.20 19.55 3.74
N THR A 331 -11.91 19.11 4.95
CA THR A 331 -11.66 19.99 6.11
C THR A 331 -10.27 19.73 6.66
N MET A 332 -9.45 20.77 6.74
CA MET A 332 -8.22 20.77 7.51
C MET A 332 -8.54 21.02 8.98
N VAL A 333 -8.17 20.09 9.86
CA VAL A 333 -8.34 20.24 11.31
C VAL A 333 -6.97 20.40 11.94
N LEU A 334 -6.72 21.56 12.57
CA LEU A 334 -5.42 21.93 13.11
C LEU A 334 -5.43 21.94 14.64
N PRO A 335 -4.51 21.22 15.30
CA PRO A 335 -4.37 21.24 16.74
C PRO A 335 -3.72 22.55 17.21
N VAL A 336 -4.06 22.98 18.41
CA VAL A 336 -3.33 24.01 19.16
C VAL A 336 -2.66 23.31 20.34
N GLY A 337 -1.32 23.31 20.39
CA GLY A 337 -0.58 22.71 21.50
C GLY A 337 0.14 21.38 21.20
N GLY A 338 0.33 21.04 19.92
CA GLY A 338 1.25 19.97 19.51
C GLY A 338 0.71 19.05 18.43
N THR A 339 1.59 18.59 17.54
CA THR A 339 1.30 17.65 16.44
C THR A 339 1.40 16.18 16.87
N SER A 340 2.02 15.90 18.01
CA SER A 340 2.26 14.57 18.56
C SER A 340 2.44 14.67 20.07
N SER A 341 2.36 13.55 20.78
CA SER A 341 2.68 13.49 22.22
C SER A 341 4.13 13.84 22.55
N LEU A 342 5.03 13.95 21.56
CA LEU A 342 6.41 14.39 21.75
C LEU A 342 6.59 15.89 21.45
N ALA A 343 5.63 16.51 20.76
CA ALA A 343 5.64 17.92 20.36
C ALA A 343 4.72 18.80 21.22
N GLU A 344 4.39 18.35 22.43
CA GLU A 344 3.68 19.15 23.43
C GLU A 344 4.68 19.92 24.31
N GLU A 345 4.24 21.00 24.97
CA GLU A 345 5.11 21.84 25.80
C GLU A 345 5.85 21.01 26.87
N GLY A 346 7.18 21.11 26.86
CA GLY A 346 8.05 20.37 27.79
C GLY A 346 8.45 18.95 27.34
N CYS A 347 7.93 18.45 26.22
CA CYS A 347 8.31 17.16 25.65
C CYS A 347 9.54 17.26 24.73
N GLU A 348 10.13 16.12 24.38
CA GLU A 348 11.42 16.02 23.71
C GLU A 348 11.48 16.75 22.35
N PHE A 349 10.38 16.74 21.61
CA PHE A 349 10.26 17.29 20.26
C PHE A 349 9.52 18.62 20.22
N TRP A 350 9.21 19.22 21.38
CA TRP A 350 8.61 20.54 21.45
C TRP A 350 9.45 21.58 20.70
N ASP A 351 8.84 22.26 19.73
CA ASP A 351 9.46 23.32 18.94
C ASP A 351 8.38 24.27 18.38
N PRO A 352 7.97 25.27 19.17
CA PRO A 352 6.89 26.17 18.77
C PRO A 352 7.20 26.93 17.48
N VAL A 353 8.48 27.14 17.16
CA VAL A 353 8.91 27.82 15.92
C VAL A 353 8.70 26.90 14.71
N ALA A 354 9.03 25.61 14.83
CA ALA A 354 8.77 24.66 13.75
C ALA A 354 7.26 24.40 13.56
N GLU A 355 6.49 24.35 14.66
CA GLU A 355 5.03 24.20 14.60
C GLU A 355 4.35 25.42 13.97
N GLU A 356 4.78 26.63 14.30
CA GLU A 356 4.31 27.86 13.66
C GLU A 356 4.66 27.87 12.17
N ALA A 357 5.90 27.56 11.79
CA ALA A 357 6.33 27.51 10.40
C ALA A 357 5.55 26.47 9.56
N LEU A 358 5.18 25.32 10.16
CA LEU A 358 4.32 24.31 9.53
C LEU A 358 2.94 24.90 9.22
N VAL A 359 2.31 25.50 10.22
CA VAL A 359 0.95 26.03 10.12
C VAL A 359 0.88 27.23 9.19
N GLU A 360 1.84 28.16 9.27
CA GLU A 360 1.93 29.31 8.37
C GLU A 360 2.06 28.88 6.91
N ALA A 361 2.98 27.96 6.61
CA ALA A 361 3.19 27.47 5.25
C ALA A 361 1.98 26.74 4.70
N LEU A 362 1.34 25.92 5.54
CA LEU A 362 0.10 25.24 5.21
C LEU A 362 -0.99 26.25 4.85
N LEU A 363 -1.29 27.21 5.73
CA LEU A 363 -2.37 28.18 5.54
C LEU A 363 -2.12 29.09 4.34
N ALA A 364 -0.87 29.49 4.09
CA ALA A 364 -0.50 30.29 2.93
C ALA A 364 -0.71 29.54 1.59
N GLY A 365 -0.67 28.21 1.61
CA GLY A 365 -0.85 27.36 0.43
C GLY A 365 -2.27 26.84 0.22
N LEU A 366 -3.18 26.99 1.20
CA LEU A 366 -4.55 26.47 1.09
C LEU A 366 -5.44 27.35 0.20
N SER A 367 -6.27 26.71 -0.62
CA SER A 367 -7.37 27.37 -1.33
C SER A 367 -8.45 27.84 -0.35
N GLU A 368 -9.16 28.92 -0.69
CA GLU A 368 -10.32 29.42 0.08
C GLU A 368 -11.46 28.39 0.19
N ASP A 369 -11.53 27.42 -0.74
CA ASP A 369 -12.52 26.35 -0.74
C ASP A 369 -12.28 25.28 0.34
N VAL A 370 -11.07 25.23 0.91
CA VAL A 370 -10.72 24.27 1.95
C VAL A 370 -11.12 24.84 3.30
N LYS A 371 -12.08 24.19 3.98
CA LYS A 371 -12.45 24.59 5.34
C LYS A 371 -11.30 24.33 6.29
N VAL A 372 -10.94 25.31 7.11
CA VAL A 372 -9.98 25.16 8.21
C VAL A 372 -10.71 25.23 9.55
N SER A 373 -10.47 24.24 10.41
CA SER A 373 -10.98 24.17 11.77
C SER A 373 -9.83 24.09 12.77
N ARG A 374 -9.66 25.11 13.61
CA ARG A 374 -8.68 25.08 14.70
C ARG A 374 -9.32 24.51 15.95
N VAL A 375 -8.64 23.58 16.61
CA VAL A 375 -9.09 22.97 17.87
C VAL A 375 -8.13 23.39 18.96
N ASP A 376 -8.66 24.00 20.02
CA ASP A 376 -7.88 24.44 21.20
C ASP A 376 -7.49 23.25 22.08
N ALA A 377 -6.72 22.31 21.51
CA ALA A 377 -6.18 21.13 22.14
C ALA A 377 -5.07 20.51 21.27
N ALA A 378 -4.09 19.86 21.92
CA ALA A 378 -3.08 19.08 21.23
C ALA A 378 -3.72 17.92 20.45
N LEU A 379 -3.05 17.47 19.40
CA LEU A 379 -3.59 16.43 18.51
C LEU A 379 -3.89 15.12 19.25
N ASN A 380 -3.03 14.74 20.18
CA ASN A 380 -3.14 13.49 20.92
C ASN A 380 -4.10 13.61 22.14
N THR A 381 -5.21 14.33 21.98
CA THR A 381 -6.24 14.47 23.01
C THR A 381 -7.61 13.99 22.51
N GLU A 382 -8.48 13.55 23.43
CA GLU A 382 -9.85 13.18 23.06
C GLU A 382 -10.63 14.35 22.45
N THR A 383 -10.39 15.57 22.94
CA THR A 383 -11.03 16.79 22.44
C THR A 383 -10.72 16.98 20.96
N PHE A 384 -9.46 16.83 20.55
CA PHE A 384 -9.07 16.90 19.14
C PHE A 384 -9.78 15.83 18.31
N GLY A 385 -9.71 14.57 18.75
CA GLY A 385 -10.32 13.44 18.03
C GLY A 385 -11.82 13.59 17.80
N ARG A 386 -12.57 13.99 18.84
CA ARG A 386 -14.03 14.21 18.73
C ARG A 386 -14.38 15.35 17.77
N ASN A 387 -13.59 16.42 17.74
CA ASN A 387 -13.79 17.51 16.79
C ASN A 387 -13.51 17.07 15.35
N ALA A 388 -12.42 16.33 15.13
CA ALA A 388 -12.09 15.79 13.81
C ALA A 388 -13.17 14.84 13.29
N ALA A 389 -13.67 13.93 14.12
CA ALA A 389 -14.81 13.06 13.78
C ALA A 389 -16.08 13.86 13.46
N SER A 390 -16.39 14.89 14.27
CA SER A 390 -17.55 15.75 14.03
C SER A 390 -17.47 16.45 12.66
N GLU A 391 -16.29 16.91 12.27
CA GLU A 391 -16.06 17.51 10.96
C GLU A 391 -16.27 16.50 9.83
N LEU A 392 -15.75 15.28 9.95
CA LEU A 392 -15.95 14.26 8.92
C LEU A 392 -17.43 13.88 8.77
N LEU A 393 -18.13 13.65 9.88
CA LEU A 393 -19.55 13.32 9.87
C LEU A 393 -20.40 14.41 9.20
N LYS A 394 -20.05 15.69 9.38
CA LYS A 394 -20.71 16.80 8.66
C LYS A 394 -20.45 16.77 7.15
N LEU A 395 -19.27 16.33 6.72
CA LEU A 395 -18.96 16.20 5.29
C LEU A 395 -19.69 15.01 4.66
N MET A 396 -19.79 13.89 5.38
CA MET A 396 -20.44 12.67 4.91
C MET A 396 -21.98 12.73 4.92
N ALA A 397 -22.57 13.68 5.63
CA ALA A 397 -24.03 13.89 5.68
C ALA A 397 -24.58 14.78 4.54
N ARG A 398 -23.71 15.29 3.67
CA ARG A 398 -24.08 16.09 2.49
C ARG A 398 -24.26 15.18 1.28
#